data_AF-A0A2V5XQH8-F1
#
_entry.id   AF-A0A2V5XQH8-F1
#
_cell.length_a   1.000
_cell.length_b   1.000
_cell.length_c   1.000
_cell.angle_alpha   90.00
_cell.angle_beta   90.00
_cell.angle_gamma   90.00
#
_symmetry.space_group_name_H-M   'P 1'
#
loop_
_entity.id
_entity.type
_entity.pdbx_description
1 polymer ?
#
loop_
_entity_poly.entity_id
_entity_poly.type
_entity_poly.pdbx_seq_one_letter_code
_entity_poly.pdbx_strand_id
1 'polypeptide(L)'
;QLKAIAPRDGYDPKAVLSAPLLGKLVWGDFDYRADKVKMPILSDTENTSNISHFSRIVSTEVTKIINVPVMSSSEPNGIAGCFYNVTIPNIDNWRRFSQGSRFGAESLAEIYSNPLIAKKVVFNLMDGLIAQYAGGPQSQPNYAMHHATLYASKDPVALDAIALKRLEQWRLHASLPAIGHTADYVGFASALGLGNAAANRIEIKNIGR
;
A
#
# COMPACT_ATOMS: atom_id res chain seq x y z
N GLN A 1 -6.86 -18.98 -12.90
CA GLN A 1 -5.92 -18.34 -13.85
C GLN A 1 -5.18 -17.24 -13.11
N LEU A 2 -3.86 -17.14 -13.24
CA LEU A 2 -3.09 -16.01 -12.70
C LEU A 2 -3.26 -14.79 -13.63
N LYS A 3 -3.51 -13.61 -13.07
CA LYS A 3 -3.59 -12.35 -13.80
C LYS A 3 -2.60 -11.34 -13.22
N ALA A 4 -2.05 -10.49 -14.09
CA ALA A 4 -1.17 -9.39 -13.73
C ALA A 4 -1.65 -8.11 -14.42
N ILE A 5 -1.23 -6.96 -13.89
CA ILE A 5 -1.53 -5.65 -14.47
C ILE A 5 -0.54 -5.42 -15.61
N ALA A 6 -1.01 -5.44 -16.86
CA ALA A 6 -0.18 -5.10 -17.99
C ALA A 6 0.23 -3.60 -17.90
N PRO A 7 1.50 -3.24 -18.16
CA PRO A 7 1.90 -1.84 -18.26
C PRO A 7 1.01 -1.11 -19.27
N ARG A 8 0.54 0.09 -18.91
CA ARG A 8 -0.39 0.94 -19.68
C ARG A 8 -1.78 0.31 -19.88
N ASP A 9 -1.88 -0.81 -20.57
CA ASP A 9 -3.15 -1.44 -20.96
C ASP A 9 -3.88 -2.12 -19.80
N GLY A 10 -3.20 -2.38 -18.67
CA GLY A 10 -3.80 -2.95 -17.48
C GLY A 10 -4.59 -1.96 -16.63
N TYR A 11 -4.56 -0.67 -16.97
CA TYR A 11 -5.24 0.40 -16.23
C TYR A 11 -6.54 0.83 -16.90
N ASP A 12 -7.48 1.28 -16.09
CA ASP A 12 -8.81 1.71 -16.51
C ASP A 12 -8.84 3.25 -16.68
N PRO A 13 -9.08 3.77 -17.91
CA PRO A 13 -9.12 5.21 -18.17
C PRO A 13 -10.24 5.95 -17.44
N LYS A 14 -11.26 5.24 -16.94
CA LYS A 14 -12.42 5.85 -16.26
C LYS A 14 -12.32 5.76 -14.75
N ALA A 15 -11.58 4.79 -14.23
CA ALA A 15 -11.40 4.60 -12.80
C ALA A 15 -10.15 5.35 -12.34
N VAL A 16 -10.33 6.60 -11.91
CA VAL A 16 -9.23 7.49 -11.57
C VAL A 16 -9.24 7.92 -10.10
N LEU A 17 -8.05 8.23 -9.60
CA LEU A 17 -7.79 8.91 -8.35
C LEU A 17 -7.03 10.21 -8.65
N SER A 18 -7.59 11.34 -8.24
CA SER A 18 -6.93 12.64 -8.31
C SER A 18 -6.49 13.06 -6.91
N ALA A 19 -5.26 13.57 -6.80
CA ALA A 19 -4.71 14.12 -5.56
C ALA A 19 -4.00 15.44 -5.89
N PRO A 20 -3.89 16.42 -4.96
CA PRO A 20 -3.20 17.69 -5.19
C PRO A 20 -1.66 17.52 -5.15
N LEU A 21 -1.15 16.46 -5.76
CA LEU A 21 0.25 16.08 -5.79
C LEU A 21 0.61 15.65 -7.22
N LEU A 22 1.56 16.35 -7.84
CA LEU A 22 2.07 15.98 -9.16
C LEU A 22 3.05 14.81 -9.03
N GLY A 23 2.84 13.80 -9.86
CA GLY A 23 3.78 12.69 -10.03
C GLY A 23 4.40 12.72 -11.42
N LYS A 24 5.67 12.32 -11.51
CA LYS A 24 6.36 12.11 -12.78
C LYS A 24 5.93 10.75 -13.35
N LEU A 25 5.26 10.78 -14.50
CA LEU A 25 4.86 9.60 -15.24
C LEU A 25 6.09 8.87 -15.77
N VAL A 26 6.06 7.55 -15.70
CA VAL A 26 7.11 6.67 -16.20
C VAL A 26 6.55 5.68 -17.21
N TRP A 27 7.44 5.04 -17.96
CA TRP A 27 7.07 3.95 -18.86
C TRP A 27 6.22 2.92 -18.12
N GLY A 28 5.02 2.65 -18.64
CA GLY A 28 4.04 1.75 -18.05
C GLY A 28 2.88 2.44 -17.31
N ASP A 29 2.97 3.73 -16.99
CA ASP A 29 1.80 4.51 -16.58
C ASP A 29 0.88 4.77 -17.79
N PHE A 30 -0.43 4.91 -17.55
CA PHE A 30 -1.44 4.99 -18.61
C PHE A 30 -1.23 6.19 -19.55
N ASP A 31 -1.00 7.36 -18.97
CA ASP A 31 -0.84 8.64 -19.68
C ASP A 31 0.60 8.93 -20.13
N TYR A 32 1.55 8.03 -19.89
CA TYR A 32 2.95 8.26 -20.25
C TYR A 32 3.13 8.43 -21.76
N ARG A 33 3.80 9.52 -22.17
CA ARG A 33 4.10 9.83 -23.58
C ARG A 33 5.61 9.74 -23.84
N ALA A 34 5.98 8.89 -24.80
CA ALA A 34 7.38 8.61 -25.14
C ALA A 34 7.98 9.55 -26.20
N ASP A 35 7.16 10.34 -26.92
CA ASP A 35 7.58 11.01 -28.15
C ASP A 35 8.56 12.18 -27.91
N LYS A 36 9.84 11.92 -28.25
CA LYS A 36 10.97 12.85 -28.30
C LYS A 36 11.20 13.48 -29.69
N VAL A 37 10.18 13.55 -30.55
CA VAL A 37 10.39 14.01 -31.94
C VAL A 37 9.74 15.37 -32.17
N LYS A 38 10.58 16.41 -32.04
CA LYS A 38 10.40 17.86 -32.33
C LYS A 38 10.03 18.75 -31.13
N MET A 39 10.87 19.77 -30.94
CA MET A 39 10.65 21.06 -30.26
C MET A 39 11.43 21.29 -28.95
N PRO A 40 11.81 22.55 -28.66
CA PRO A 40 13.05 22.93 -27.98
C PRO A 40 12.96 22.77 -26.47
N ILE A 41 14.14 22.81 -25.83
CA ILE A 41 14.44 22.66 -24.40
C ILE A 41 13.51 23.50 -23.50
N LEU A 42 12.30 23.01 -23.21
CA LEU A 42 11.31 23.47 -22.22
C LEU A 42 10.39 22.25 -22.02
N SER A 43 10.07 21.67 -20.87
CA SER A 43 10.32 21.88 -19.43
C SER A 43 9.93 20.54 -18.76
N ASP A 44 10.45 20.21 -17.56
CA ASP A 44 10.22 18.94 -16.86
C ASP A 44 8.75 18.55 -16.55
N THR A 45 7.77 19.37 -16.95
CA THR A 45 6.33 19.24 -16.70
C THR A 45 5.55 18.38 -17.70
N GLU A 46 6.11 18.02 -18.87
CA GLU A 46 5.33 17.37 -19.95
C GLU A 46 4.88 15.92 -19.66
N ASN A 47 5.60 15.20 -18.79
CA ASN A 47 5.22 13.86 -18.32
C ASN A 47 4.92 13.90 -16.82
N THR A 48 4.12 14.86 -16.39
CA THR A 48 3.61 14.92 -15.01
C THR A 48 2.09 14.86 -15.01
N SER A 49 1.54 14.22 -13.98
CA SER A 49 0.10 14.15 -13.78
C SER A 49 -0.22 14.06 -12.30
N ASN A 50 -1.34 14.65 -11.91
CA ASN A 50 -1.91 14.52 -10.57
C ASN A 50 -2.95 13.37 -10.49
N ILE A 51 -3.16 12.67 -11.61
CA ILE A 51 -4.09 11.56 -11.78
C ILE A 51 -3.34 10.23 -11.66
N SER A 52 -3.99 9.27 -11.00
CA SER A 52 -3.70 7.84 -11.05
C SER A 52 -4.89 7.11 -11.64
N HIS A 53 -4.64 6.02 -12.34
CA HIS A 53 -5.63 5.09 -12.87
C HIS A 53 -5.57 3.80 -12.05
N PHE A 54 -6.74 3.30 -11.63
CA PHE A 54 -6.83 1.99 -11.01
C PHE A 54 -6.65 0.88 -12.05
N SER A 55 -6.13 -0.26 -11.60
CA SER A 55 -6.05 -1.45 -12.43
C SER A 55 -7.45 -1.94 -12.85
N ARG A 56 -7.56 -2.49 -14.06
CA ARG A 56 -8.81 -3.10 -14.54
C ARG A 56 -9.24 -4.27 -13.66
N ILE A 57 -8.27 -5.00 -13.11
CA ILE A 57 -8.51 -6.07 -12.15
C ILE A 57 -9.38 -5.57 -10.99
N VAL A 58 -8.96 -4.48 -10.34
CA VAL A 58 -9.68 -3.90 -9.21
C VAL A 58 -10.92 -3.14 -9.67
N SER A 59 -10.92 -2.44 -10.80
CA SER A 59 -12.05 -1.62 -11.21
C SER A 59 -13.23 -2.45 -11.73
N THR A 60 -12.97 -3.42 -12.62
CA THR A 60 -14.01 -4.07 -13.44
C THR A 60 -14.02 -5.59 -13.39
N GLU A 61 -12.88 -6.26 -13.18
CA GLU A 61 -12.80 -7.72 -13.33
C GLU A 61 -13.20 -8.50 -12.07
N VAL A 62 -12.99 -7.93 -10.88
CA VAL A 62 -13.32 -8.58 -9.61
C VAL A 62 -14.41 -7.84 -8.85
N THR A 63 -15.24 -8.60 -8.14
CA THR A 63 -16.31 -8.08 -7.27
C THR A 63 -15.96 -8.17 -5.79
N LYS A 64 -15.03 -9.05 -5.43
CA LYS A 64 -14.55 -9.33 -4.07
C LYS A 64 -13.06 -9.60 -4.08
N ILE A 65 -12.37 -9.15 -3.03
CA ILE A 65 -10.93 -9.28 -2.83
C ILE A 65 -10.71 -9.98 -1.49
N ILE A 66 -10.00 -11.12 -1.55
CA ILE A 66 -9.33 -11.71 -0.40
C ILE A 66 -7.88 -11.24 -0.48
N ASN A 67 -7.48 -10.39 0.47
CA ASN A 67 -6.17 -9.78 0.50
C ASN A 67 -5.19 -10.70 1.25
N VAL A 68 -4.01 -10.92 0.68
CA VAL A 68 -2.95 -11.74 1.30
C VAL A 68 -1.67 -10.91 1.38
N PRO A 69 -1.58 -9.96 2.33
CA PRO A 69 -0.38 -9.13 2.50
C PRO A 69 0.71 -9.88 3.27
N VAL A 70 1.95 -9.39 3.18
CA VAL A 70 3.08 -9.90 3.96
C VAL A 70 3.34 -8.94 5.13
N MET A 71 3.64 -9.47 6.32
CA MET A 71 4.07 -8.68 7.47
C MET A 71 5.50 -8.14 7.22
N SER A 72 5.58 -6.99 6.55
CA SER A 72 6.86 -6.37 6.18
C SER A 72 6.82 -4.85 6.37
N SER A 73 7.97 -4.24 6.67
CA SER A 73 8.15 -2.79 6.64
C SER A 73 8.14 -2.25 5.20
N SER A 74 7.81 -0.97 5.04
CA SER A 74 8.00 -0.22 3.80
C SER A 74 8.54 1.16 4.14
N GLU A 75 9.78 1.45 3.77
CA GLU A 75 10.50 2.69 4.04
C GLU A 75 9.67 3.92 3.66
N PRO A 76 9.05 3.98 2.46
CA PRO A 76 8.24 5.13 2.10
C PRO A 76 6.80 5.13 2.64
N ASN A 77 6.29 4.01 3.13
CA ASN A 77 4.85 3.84 3.44
C ASN A 77 4.56 3.23 4.83
N GLY A 78 5.57 3.16 5.69
CA GLY A 78 5.49 2.54 7.00
C GLY A 78 5.59 1.02 6.95
N ILE A 79 4.52 0.36 6.51
CA ILE A 79 4.46 -1.10 6.37
C ILE A 79 3.86 -1.51 5.02
N ALA A 80 4.34 -2.62 4.47
CA ALA A 80 3.80 -3.25 3.26
C ALA A 80 2.62 -4.19 3.60
N GLY A 81 1.75 -3.76 4.52
CA GLY A 81 0.65 -4.54 5.10
C GLY A 81 -0.62 -4.56 4.25
N CYS A 82 -1.78 -4.72 4.91
CA CYS A 82 -3.09 -4.82 4.29
C CYS A 82 -3.38 -3.67 3.34
N PHE A 83 -3.17 -2.42 3.79
CA PHE A 83 -3.48 -1.23 2.99
C PHE A 83 -2.56 -1.12 1.78
N TYR A 84 -1.26 -1.21 1.99
CA TYR A 84 -0.27 -1.13 0.92
C TYR A 84 -0.57 -2.14 -0.19
N ASN A 85 -0.81 -3.41 0.17
CA ASN A 85 -0.93 -4.51 -0.80
C ASN A 85 -2.06 -4.33 -1.82
N VAL A 86 -3.16 -3.65 -1.45
CA VAL A 86 -4.30 -3.41 -2.34
C VAL A 86 -4.35 -2.00 -2.92
N THR A 87 -3.45 -1.10 -2.52
CA THR A 87 -3.43 0.31 -2.96
C THR A 87 -2.29 0.56 -3.95
N ILE A 88 -1.06 0.75 -3.47
CA ILE A 88 0.10 1.18 -4.25
C ILE A 88 0.36 0.31 -5.49
N PRO A 89 0.30 -1.03 -5.42
CA PRO A 89 0.49 -1.88 -6.60
C PRO A 89 -0.67 -1.85 -7.61
N ASN A 90 -1.84 -1.34 -7.22
CA ASN A 90 -3.08 -1.38 -8.02
C ASN A 90 -3.44 -0.06 -8.68
N ILE A 91 -2.56 0.95 -8.58
CA ILE A 91 -2.70 2.22 -9.28
C ILE A 91 -1.42 2.54 -10.06
N ASP A 92 -1.56 3.22 -11.19
CA ASP A 92 -0.41 3.82 -11.87
C ASP A 92 0.00 5.13 -11.16
N ASN A 93 1.09 5.75 -11.62
CA ASN A 93 1.65 6.99 -11.05
C ASN A 93 1.79 6.98 -9.51
N TRP A 94 1.90 5.79 -8.89
CA TRP A 94 1.83 5.62 -7.43
C TRP A 94 3.03 6.22 -6.69
N ARG A 95 4.15 6.40 -7.40
CA ARG A 95 5.43 6.89 -6.86
C ARG A 95 5.28 8.19 -6.09
N ARG A 96 4.36 9.06 -6.50
CA ARG A 96 4.11 10.33 -5.81
C ARG A 96 3.64 10.14 -4.36
N PHE A 97 2.94 9.05 -4.07
CA PHE A 97 2.49 8.72 -2.72
C PHE A 97 3.57 8.05 -1.85
N SER A 98 4.75 7.77 -2.42
CA SER A 98 5.86 7.07 -1.76
C SER A 98 7.13 7.92 -1.62
N GLN A 99 7.09 9.22 -1.95
CA GLN A 99 8.28 10.09 -2.00
C GLN A 99 8.28 11.18 -0.91
N GLY A 100 7.83 10.84 0.31
CA GLY A 100 8.14 11.62 1.51
C GLY A 100 7.44 12.99 1.65
N SER A 101 6.36 13.25 0.92
CA SER A 101 5.52 14.43 1.19
C SER A 101 4.53 14.14 2.32
N ARG A 102 4.04 15.20 2.99
CA ARG A 102 3.00 15.14 4.04
C ARG A 102 1.75 14.35 3.62
N PHE A 103 1.50 14.25 2.32
CA PHE A 103 0.44 13.41 1.77
C PHE A 103 0.75 11.91 1.88
N GLY A 104 1.99 11.46 1.72
CA GLY A 104 2.34 10.04 1.58
C GLY A 104 1.98 9.17 2.79
N ALA A 105 2.16 9.71 4.00
CA ALA A 105 1.88 8.98 5.24
C ALA A 105 0.39 8.72 5.47
N GLU A 106 -0.52 9.55 4.95
CA GLU A 106 -1.98 9.37 5.08
C GLU A 106 -2.62 8.84 3.79
N SER A 107 -1.96 9.02 2.63
CA SER A 107 -2.45 8.67 1.30
C SER A 107 -2.91 7.23 1.20
N LEU A 108 -2.26 6.28 1.89
CA LEU A 108 -2.70 4.89 1.88
C LEU A 108 -4.14 4.73 2.34
N ALA A 109 -4.53 5.43 3.40
CA ALA A 109 -5.89 5.36 3.92
C ALA A 109 -6.88 6.03 2.97
N GLU A 110 -6.51 7.16 2.36
CA GLU A 110 -7.33 7.86 1.37
C GLU A 110 -7.56 6.98 0.13
N ILE A 111 -6.50 6.39 -0.43
CA ILE A 111 -6.59 5.48 -1.59
C ILE A 111 -7.47 4.28 -1.24
N TYR A 112 -7.23 3.65 -0.08
CA TYR A 112 -8.00 2.49 0.36
C TYR A 112 -9.49 2.81 0.53
N SER A 113 -9.82 4.00 1.03
CA SER A 113 -11.20 4.46 1.23
C SER A 113 -12.02 4.54 -0.06
N ASN A 114 -11.35 4.55 -1.22
CA ASN A 114 -12.03 4.54 -2.51
C ASN A 114 -12.97 3.33 -2.63
N PRO A 115 -14.24 3.50 -3.04
CA PRO A 115 -15.20 2.41 -3.16
C PRO A 115 -14.78 1.26 -4.08
N LEU A 116 -13.88 1.51 -5.03
CA LEU A 116 -13.30 0.47 -5.89
C LEU A 116 -12.46 -0.54 -5.10
N ILE A 117 -11.91 -0.15 -3.95
CA ILE A 117 -11.15 -1.01 -3.04
C ILE A 117 -12.00 -1.38 -1.82
N ALA A 118 -12.39 -0.40 -1.00
CA ALA A 118 -12.99 -0.63 0.33
C ALA A 118 -14.22 -1.55 0.30
N LYS A 119 -15.07 -1.45 -0.73
CA LYS A 119 -16.29 -2.29 -0.85
C LYS A 119 -16.01 -3.71 -1.36
N LYS A 120 -14.83 -3.93 -1.96
CA LYS A 120 -14.44 -5.21 -2.56
C LYS A 120 -13.60 -6.05 -1.60
N VAL A 121 -12.76 -5.45 -0.77
CA VAL A 121 -11.99 -6.18 0.25
C VAL A 121 -12.93 -6.75 1.31
N VAL A 122 -13.01 -8.07 1.40
CA VAL A 122 -13.92 -8.76 2.34
C VAL A 122 -13.20 -9.57 3.42
N PHE A 123 -11.93 -9.86 3.20
CA PHE A 123 -11.12 -10.63 4.13
C PHE A 123 -9.63 -10.37 3.88
N ASN A 124 -8.85 -10.40 4.95
CA ASN A 124 -7.41 -10.25 4.93
C ASN A 124 -6.77 -11.43 5.67
N LEU A 125 -5.79 -12.07 5.03
CA LEU A 125 -4.95 -13.13 5.60
C LEU A 125 -3.49 -12.69 5.49
N MET A 126 -3.00 -12.02 6.52
CA MET A 126 -1.62 -11.53 6.55
C MET A 126 -0.66 -12.68 6.86
N ASP A 127 0.32 -12.85 5.97
CA ASP A 127 1.43 -13.78 6.11
C ASP A 127 2.54 -13.16 6.99
N GLY A 128 2.68 -13.68 8.21
CA GLY A 128 3.78 -13.41 9.11
C GLY A 128 4.58 -14.66 9.42
N LEU A 129 4.67 -15.63 8.51
CA LEU A 129 5.53 -16.81 8.68
C LEU A 129 7.00 -16.38 8.77
N ILE A 130 7.41 -15.56 7.80
CA ILE A 130 8.69 -14.85 7.77
C ILE A 130 8.36 -13.35 7.67
N ALA A 131 8.51 -12.63 8.78
CA ALA A 131 8.24 -11.20 8.83
C ALA A 131 9.53 -10.41 8.61
N GLN A 132 9.43 -9.23 7.99
CA GLN A 132 10.59 -8.37 7.71
C GLN A 132 10.43 -7.01 8.37
N TYR A 133 11.33 -6.66 9.27
CA TYR A 133 11.21 -5.44 10.07
C TYR A 133 11.97 -4.23 9.51
N ALA A 134 12.77 -4.40 8.46
CA ALA A 134 13.48 -3.32 7.77
C ALA A 134 13.86 -3.65 6.32
N GLY A 135 14.22 -2.62 5.54
CA GLY A 135 14.76 -2.69 4.19
C GLY A 135 13.74 -3.01 3.08
N GLY A 136 12.46 -2.88 3.37
CA GLY A 136 11.38 -3.19 2.45
C GLY A 136 11.19 -2.15 1.32
N PRO A 137 10.11 -2.28 0.53
CA PRO A 137 9.19 -3.41 0.49
C PRO A 137 9.79 -4.66 -0.18
N GLN A 138 10.98 -4.59 -0.77
CA GLN A 138 11.67 -5.76 -1.32
C GLN A 138 12.16 -6.71 -0.22
N SER A 139 12.27 -8.00 -0.55
CA SER A 139 12.79 -9.01 0.38
C SER A 139 14.23 -8.72 0.79
N GLN A 140 14.46 -8.63 2.10
CA GLN A 140 15.75 -8.43 2.74
C GLN A 140 15.97 -9.47 3.84
N PRO A 141 16.64 -10.60 3.52
CA PRO A 141 16.85 -11.69 4.47
C PRO A 141 17.56 -11.27 5.76
N ASN A 142 18.44 -10.25 5.71
CA ASN A 142 19.16 -9.74 6.87
C ASN A 142 18.26 -9.05 7.91
N TYR A 143 17.04 -8.68 7.53
CA TYR A 143 16.05 -8.04 8.39
C TYR A 143 14.77 -8.88 8.50
N ALA A 144 14.86 -10.16 8.14
CA ALA A 144 13.76 -11.10 8.20
C ALA A 144 13.84 -11.95 9.48
N MET A 145 12.69 -12.39 9.97
CA MET A 145 12.61 -13.23 11.16
C MET A 145 11.45 -14.22 11.11
N HIS A 146 11.68 -15.38 11.72
CA HIS A 146 10.71 -16.45 11.79
C HIS A 146 9.66 -16.15 12.87
N HIS A 147 8.54 -15.54 12.46
CA HIS A 147 7.42 -15.18 13.34
C HIS A 147 6.31 -16.25 13.33
N ALA A 148 6.30 -17.15 12.34
CA ALA A 148 5.50 -18.37 12.30
C ALA A 148 3.99 -18.19 12.56
N THR A 149 3.43 -17.04 12.16
CA THR A 149 2.04 -16.69 12.47
C THR A 149 1.30 -16.21 11.23
N LEU A 150 0.09 -16.69 11.03
CA LEU A 150 -0.87 -16.12 10.07
C LEU A 150 -1.91 -15.31 10.84
N TYR A 151 -2.16 -14.07 10.39
CA TYR A 151 -3.22 -13.24 10.98
C TYR A 151 -4.41 -13.15 10.02
N ALA A 152 -5.60 -13.43 10.53
CA ALA A 152 -6.83 -13.42 9.75
C ALA A 152 -7.83 -12.42 10.32
N SER A 153 -8.36 -11.51 9.50
CA SER A 153 -9.39 -10.57 9.93
C SER A 153 -10.17 -9.97 8.75
N LYS A 154 -11.38 -9.49 9.03
CA LYS A 154 -12.11 -8.59 8.13
C LYS A 154 -11.71 -7.13 8.31
N ASP A 155 -11.11 -6.77 9.46
CA ASP A 155 -10.64 -5.43 9.78
C ASP A 155 -9.16 -5.30 9.37
N PRO A 156 -8.84 -4.62 8.25
CA PRO A 156 -7.46 -4.44 7.80
C PRO A 156 -6.68 -3.47 8.68
N VAL A 157 -7.35 -2.50 9.32
CA VAL A 157 -6.69 -1.51 10.20
C VAL A 157 -6.20 -2.21 11.46
N ALA A 158 -7.00 -3.12 12.02
CA ALA A 158 -6.59 -3.92 13.18
C ALA A 158 -5.37 -4.78 12.86
N LEU A 159 -5.31 -5.41 11.68
CA LEU A 159 -4.14 -6.20 11.26
C LEU A 159 -2.89 -5.35 11.11
N ASP A 160 -2.98 -4.23 10.42
CA ASP A 160 -1.86 -3.31 10.22
C ASP A 160 -1.39 -2.70 11.54
N ALA A 161 -2.29 -2.41 12.49
CA ALA A 161 -1.94 -1.94 13.82
C ALA A 161 -1.17 -2.99 14.64
N ILE A 162 -1.59 -4.26 14.59
CA ILE A 162 -0.88 -5.36 15.24
C ILE A 162 0.48 -5.61 14.59
N ALA A 163 0.54 -5.58 13.26
CA ALA A 163 1.78 -5.72 12.50
C ALA A 163 2.76 -4.60 12.83
N LEU A 164 2.33 -3.35 12.77
CA LEU A 164 3.14 -2.18 13.10
C LEU A 164 3.74 -2.30 14.49
N LYS A 165 2.92 -2.60 15.51
CA LYS A 165 3.39 -2.78 16.89
C LYS A 165 4.48 -3.84 16.98
N ARG A 166 4.32 -4.96 16.26
CA ARG A 166 5.29 -6.06 16.28
C ARG A 166 6.59 -5.68 15.56
N LEU A 167 6.49 -5.06 14.39
CA LEU A 167 7.65 -4.59 13.63
C LEU A 167 8.47 -3.56 14.42
N GLU A 168 7.80 -2.61 15.09
CA GLU A 168 8.45 -1.63 15.97
C GLU A 168 9.20 -2.28 17.14
N GLN A 169 8.63 -3.33 17.75
CA GLN A 169 9.33 -4.09 18.77
C GLN A 169 10.62 -4.70 18.22
N TRP A 170 10.58 -5.32 17.06
CA TRP A 170 11.77 -5.95 16.46
C TRP A 170 12.83 -4.92 16.05
N ARG A 171 12.42 -3.77 15.51
CA ARG A 171 13.31 -2.65 15.20
C ARG A 171 14.00 -2.12 16.44
N LEU A 172 13.27 -1.96 17.55
CA LEU A 172 13.84 -1.54 18.83
C LEU A 172 14.93 -2.52 19.31
N HIS A 173 14.67 -3.83 19.26
CA HIS A 173 15.68 -4.84 19.64
C HIS A 173 16.90 -4.82 18.73
N ALA A 174 16.72 -4.51 17.44
CA ALA A 174 17.78 -4.37 16.45
C ALA A 174 18.48 -3.00 16.47
N SER A 175 18.14 -2.12 17.43
CA SER A 175 18.66 -0.73 17.50
C SER A 175 18.40 0.08 16.22
N LEU A 176 17.27 -0.16 15.55
CA LEU A 176 16.84 0.59 14.38
C LEU A 176 15.87 1.72 14.79
N PRO A 177 15.83 2.83 14.03
CA PRO A 177 14.82 3.87 14.23
C PRO A 177 13.41 3.32 14.12
N ALA A 178 12.46 3.91 14.84
CA ALA A 178 11.06 3.55 14.70
C ALA A 178 10.56 3.78 13.26
N ILE A 179 9.54 3.03 12.83
CA ILE A 179 8.80 3.32 11.60
C ILE A 179 8.11 4.69 11.74
N GLY A 180 7.52 4.93 12.91
CA GLY A 180 7.00 6.23 13.32
C GLY A 180 6.00 6.81 12.31
N HIS A 181 6.18 8.08 11.95
CA HIS A 181 5.24 8.86 11.14
C HIS A 181 4.93 8.27 9.76
N THR A 182 5.80 7.41 9.23
CA THR A 182 5.53 6.76 7.93
C THR A 182 4.35 5.80 7.97
N ALA A 183 3.95 5.35 9.16
CA ALA A 183 2.78 4.50 9.39
C ALA A 183 1.57 5.26 9.99
N ASP A 184 1.55 6.60 9.94
CA ASP A 184 0.44 7.42 10.46
C ASP A 184 -0.90 7.10 9.79
N TYR A 185 -0.89 6.51 8.57
CA TYR A 185 -2.10 6.02 7.90
C TYR A 185 -2.91 5.06 8.78
N VAL A 186 -2.29 4.30 9.69
CA VAL A 186 -3.01 3.33 10.53
C VAL A 186 -3.97 4.05 11.46
N GLY A 187 -3.50 5.11 12.12
CA GLY A 187 -4.32 5.96 12.97
C GLY A 187 -5.37 6.72 12.15
N PHE A 188 -4.94 7.30 11.02
CA PHE A 188 -5.82 8.05 10.13
C PHE A 188 -6.94 7.18 9.52
N ALA A 189 -6.63 5.95 9.09
CA ALA A 189 -7.62 4.99 8.60
C ALA A 189 -8.67 4.63 9.66
N SER A 190 -8.26 4.54 10.93
CA SER A 190 -9.21 4.35 12.03
C SER A 190 -10.12 5.56 12.21
N ALA A 191 -9.58 6.78 12.10
CA ALA A 191 -10.35 8.02 12.16
C ALA A 191 -11.34 8.17 10.99
N LEU A 192 -11.00 7.65 9.80
CA LEU A 192 -11.89 7.56 8.64
C LEU A 192 -12.97 6.47 8.77
N GLY A 193 -12.96 5.68 9.85
CA GLY A 193 -13.94 4.61 10.06
C GLY A 193 -13.70 3.36 9.20
N LEU A 194 -12.48 3.16 8.68
CA LEU A 194 -12.13 2.00 7.86
C LEU A 194 -11.83 0.74 8.69
N GLY A 195 -11.73 0.89 10.01
CA GLY A 195 -11.42 -0.18 10.96
C GLY A 195 -10.95 0.37 12.30
N ASN A 196 -10.38 -0.47 13.16
CA ASN A 196 -9.98 -0.09 14.51
C ASN A 196 -8.47 -0.27 14.73
N ALA A 197 -7.76 0.83 15.00
CA ALA A 197 -6.34 0.81 15.37
C ALA A 197 -6.10 0.71 16.90
N ALA A 198 -7.12 0.97 17.72
CA ALA A 198 -6.99 1.03 19.17
C ALA A 198 -6.79 -0.38 19.77
N ALA A 199 -5.63 -0.62 20.41
CA ALA A 199 -5.26 -1.94 20.92
C ALA A 199 -6.27 -2.54 21.93
N ASN A 200 -6.93 -1.69 22.73
CA ASN A 200 -7.97 -2.12 23.68
C ASN A 200 -9.30 -2.52 23.00
N ARG A 201 -9.45 -2.27 21.70
CA ARG A 201 -10.60 -2.66 20.88
C ARG A 201 -10.27 -3.78 19.88
N ILE A 202 -9.05 -4.30 19.91
CA ILE A 202 -8.60 -5.41 19.07
C ILE A 202 -8.48 -6.65 19.94
N GLU A 203 -9.32 -7.66 19.68
CA GLU A 203 -9.25 -8.96 20.34
C GLU A 203 -8.43 -9.94 19.47
N ILE A 204 -7.32 -10.44 20.01
CA ILE A 204 -6.50 -11.47 19.33
C ILE A 204 -6.89 -12.85 19.90
N LYS A 205 -7.38 -13.74 19.02
CA LYS A 205 -7.69 -15.13 19.37
C LYS A 205 -6.71 -16.06 18.67
N ASN A 206 -5.97 -16.82 19.46
CA ASN A 206 -5.11 -17.87 18.94
C ASN A 206 -5.97 -19.09 18.58
N ILE A 207 -5.89 -19.50 17.32
CA ILE A 207 -6.57 -20.70 16.81
C ILE A 207 -5.48 -21.77 16.64
N GLY A 208 -5.12 -22.41 17.76
CA GLY A 208 -4.06 -23.43 17.81
C GLY A 208 -3.26 -23.35 19.11
N ARG A 209 -3.48 -24.35 19.97
CA ARG A 209 -2.93 -24.60 21.33
C ARG A 209 -2.94 -23.41 22.30
#